data_AF-A0A962GMB8-F1
#
_entry.id   AF-A0A962GMB8-F1
#
_cell.length_a   1.000
_cell.length_b   1.000
_cell.length_c   1.000
_cell.angle_alpha   90.00
_cell.angle_beta   90.00
_cell.angle_gamma   90.00
#
_symmetry.space_group_name_H-M   'P 1'
#
loop_
_entity.id
_entity.type
_entity.pdbx_description
1 polymer ?
#
loop_
_entity_poly.entity_id
_entity_poly.type
_entity_poly.pdbx_seq_one_letter_code
_entity_poly.pdbx_strand_id
1 'polypeptide(L)'
;MAMTLHLEHGSRSAKLALHGLPASKPKPKLQQRSAVGEVGSWRIANGIQRQAEGFEALRDGDPELDLVLAGTEIDSDETNPAWFDASAAEPVPIGDFADIDIVYGPDGEEKTRRPHLIRRPNLDELHPVKLGKRMPMAEALTGFAFKQMLQLAHTDGLSFEFLRDLAADLAQKQEVALLGAGPKGNLPLVLREHGTAYRAFLYGEVDDAGRYQLLLLLSDQELKLPAAKEA
;
A
#
# COMPACT_ATOMS: atom_id res chain seq x y z
N MET A 1 5.29 9.49 9.74
CA MET A 1 6.72 9.15 9.63
C MET A 1 7.26 9.82 8.39
N ALA A 2 8.30 10.65 8.52
CA ALA A 2 9.02 11.16 7.37
C ALA A 2 9.86 10.01 6.79
N MET A 3 9.73 9.77 5.49
CA MET A 3 10.55 8.75 4.81
C MET A 3 11.78 9.42 4.23
N THR A 4 12.87 8.67 4.06
CA THR A 4 14.10 9.18 3.44
C THR A 4 14.26 8.55 2.08
N LEU A 5 14.71 9.33 1.10
CA LEU A 5 15.09 8.87 -0.23
C LEU A 5 16.50 9.33 -0.55
N HIS A 6 17.38 8.41 -0.94
CA HIS A 6 18.72 8.72 -1.41
C HIS A 6 18.69 8.86 -2.93
N LEU A 7 18.79 10.09 -3.44
CA LEU A 7 18.73 10.41 -4.87
C LEU A 7 20.14 10.67 -5.43
N GLU A 8 20.40 10.18 -6.65
CA GLU A 8 21.58 10.49 -7.44
C GLU A 8 21.18 11.02 -8.82
N HIS A 9 21.81 12.13 -9.23
CA HIS A 9 21.70 12.69 -10.57
C HIS A 9 23.02 13.35 -10.98
N GLY A 10 23.66 12.81 -12.03
CA GLY A 10 24.97 13.27 -12.48
C GLY A 10 26.04 13.01 -11.41
N SER A 11 26.79 14.04 -11.03
CA SER A 11 27.79 13.98 -9.96
C SER A 11 27.25 14.33 -8.58
N ARG A 12 25.94 14.66 -8.47
CA ARG A 12 25.31 15.07 -7.22
C ARG A 12 24.51 13.90 -6.64
N SER A 13 24.62 13.71 -5.34
CA SER A 13 23.85 12.73 -4.58
C SER A 13 23.45 13.31 -3.23
N ALA A 14 22.21 13.08 -2.81
CA ALA A 14 21.68 13.63 -1.57
C ALA A 14 20.65 12.69 -0.94
N LYS A 15 20.63 12.65 0.40
CA LYS A 15 19.53 12.05 1.16
C LYS A 15 18.48 13.13 1.41
N LEU A 16 17.25 12.83 1.04
CA LEU A 16 16.16 13.79 0.96
C LEU A 16 15.01 13.32 1.82
N ALA A 17 14.29 14.26 2.42
CA ALA A 17 13.07 13.95 3.12
C ALA A 17 11.92 13.77 2.11
N LEU A 18 11.08 12.78 2.34
CA LEU A 18 9.94 12.44 1.51
C LEU A 18 8.67 12.62 2.35
N HIS A 19 7.83 13.57 1.93
CA HIS A 19 6.63 13.96 2.66
C HIS A 19 5.37 13.63 1.89
N GLY A 20 4.37 13.10 2.60
CA GLY A 20 3.00 13.07 2.09
C GLY A 20 2.49 14.50 1.90
N LEU A 21 1.74 14.73 0.83
CA LEU A 21 1.09 16.00 0.65
C LEU A 21 0.00 16.21 1.72
N PRO A 22 -0.21 17.45 2.18
CA PRO A 22 -1.31 17.75 3.09
C PRO A 22 -2.62 17.36 2.44
N ALA A 23 -3.45 16.61 3.17
CA ALA A 23 -4.76 16.23 2.68
C ALA A 23 -5.63 17.49 2.56
N SER A 24 -6.19 17.73 1.38
CA SER A 24 -7.10 18.86 1.14
C SER A 24 -8.40 18.76 1.96
N LYS A 25 -8.75 17.53 2.38
CA LYS A 25 -9.88 17.23 3.25
C LYS A 25 -9.41 16.31 4.38
N PRO A 26 -9.90 16.50 5.62
CA PRO A 26 -9.66 15.53 6.67
C PRO A 26 -10.22 14.16 6.25
N LYS A 27 -9.53 13.08 6.62
CA LYS A 27 -10.06 11.74 6.40
C LYS A 27 -11.45 11.64 7.05
N PRO A 28 -12.47 11.14 6.34
CA PRO A 28 -13.79 10.99 6.93
C PRO A 28 -13.68 10.05 8.13
N LYS A 29 -14.28 10.44 9.27
CA LYS A 29 -14.46 9.52 10.39
C LYS A 29 -15.50 8.49 9.95
N LEU A 30 -15.05 7.25 9.77
CA LEU A 30 -15.96 6.13 9.54
C LEU A 30 -16.67 5.82 10.87
N GLN A 31 -17.98 6.03 10.90
CA GLN A 31 -18.83 5.63 12.01
C GLN A 31 -19.78 4.54 11.52
N GLN A 32 -19.84 3.43 12.25
CA GLN A 32 -20.89 2.44 12.03
C GLN A 32 -22.13 2.90 12.81
N ARG A 33 -23.28 2.98 12.14
CA ARG A 33 -24.55 3.39 12.75
C ARG A 33 -25.65 2.42 12.36
N SER A 34 -26.53 2.13 13.30
CA SER A 34 -27.81 1.45 13.08
C SER A 34 -28.96 2.44 13.26
N ALA A 35 -30.21 1.97 13.10
CA ALA A 35 -31.42 2.79 13.31
C ALA A 35 -31.57 3.33 14.74
N VAL A 36 -30.84 2.76 15.71
CA VAL A 36 -30.94 3.11 17.14
C VAL A 36 -29.72 3.84 17.70
N GLY A 37 -28.62 3.98 16.94
CA GLY A 37 -27.44 4.71 17.42
C GLY A 37 -26.13 4.37 16.73
N GLU A 38 -25.04 4.91 17.27
CA GLU A 38 -23.67 4.51 16.91
C GLU A 38 -23.38 3.09 17.42
N VAL A 39 -22.75 2.29 16.58
CA VAL A 39 -22.44 0.88 16.87
C VAL A 39 -20.94 0.76 17.07
N GLY A 40 -20.53 0.34 18.26
CA GLY A 40 -19.20 -0.22 18.50
C GLY A 40 -19.22 -1.72 18.26
N SER A 41 -18.15 -2.28 17.71
CA SER A 41 -17.96 -3.74 17.64
C SER A 41 -17.28 -4.23 18.91
N TRP A 42 -17.98 -5.06 19.69
CA TRP A 42 -17.43 -5.70 20.89
C TRP A 42 -17.55 -7.21 20.66
N ARG A 43 -16.44 -7.94 20.78
CA ARG A 43 -16.50 -9.40 20.79
C ARG A 43 -16.76 -9.82 22.23
N ILE A 44 -17.85 -10.53 22.46
CA ILE A 44 -18.21 -11.05 23.77
C ILE A 44 -18.18 -12.58 23.74
N ALA A 45 -17.75 -13.19 24.83
CA ALA A 45 -17.85 -14.63 24.99
C ALA A 45 -19.32 -15.00 25.25
N ASN A 46 -19.86 -15.91 24.45
CA ASN A 46 -21.24 -16.40 24.61
C ASN A 46 -21.32 -17.64 25.52
N GLY A 47 -20.18 -18.23 25.88
CA GLY A 47 -20.06 -19.49 26.64
C GLY A 47 -19.16 -20.51 25.91
N ILE A 48 -18.79 -21.59 26.59
CA ILE A 48 -18.06 -22.72 26.01
C ILE A 48 -19.02 -23.90 25.87
N GLN A 49 -19.11 -24.48 24.67
CA GLN A 49 -19.88 -25.69 24.44
C GLN A 49 -19.08 -26.91 24.94
N ARG A 50 -19.62 -27.62 25.93
CA ARG A 50 -19.08 -28.87 26.45
C ARG A 50 -19.87 -30.06 25.90
N GLN A 51 -19.25 -31.24 25.92
CA GLN A 51 -19.93 -32.47 25.56
C GLN A 51 -20.72 -32.97 26.78
N ALA A 52 -22.02 -33.20 26.64
CA ALA A 52 -22.85 -33.72 27.72
C ALA A 52 -22.65 -35.24 27.90
N GLU A 53 -22.60 -35.72 29.15
CA GLU A 53 -22.33 -37.13 29.48
C GLU A 53 -23.55 -38.06 29.33
N GLY A 54 -24.74 -37.56 28.97
CA GLY A 54 -25.91 -38.38 28.72
C GLY A 54 -27.25 -37.63 28.70
N PHE A 55 -28.32 -38.31 28.28
CA PHE A 55 -29.67 -37.74 28.15
C PHE A 55 -30.27 -37.27 29.48
N GLU A 56 -30.05 -38.00 30.58
CA GLU A 56 -30.58 -37.62 31.90
C GLU A 56 -29.97 -36.29 32.38
N ALA A 57 -28.68 -36.07 32.12
CA ALA A 57 -27.99 -34.82 32.46
C ALA A 57 -28.52 -33.62 31.66
N LEU A 58 -28.84 -33.82 30.37
CA LEU A 58 -29.47 -32.82 29.49
C LEU A 58 -30.93 -32.53 29.87
N ARG A 59 -31.63 -33.52 30.46
CA ARG A 59 -33.02 -33.32 30.91
C ARG A 59 -33.05 -32.48 32.20
N ASP A 60 -32.08 -32.71 33.08
CA ASP A 60 -32.06 -32.12 34.42
C ASP A 60 -31.36 -30.74 34.45
N GLY A 61 -30.68 -30.34 33.37
CA GLY A 61 -30.12 -29.00 33.15
C GLY A 61 -29.41 -28.87 31.80
N ASP A 62 -28.61 -27.80 31.65
CA ASP A 62 -27.82 -27.52 30.43
C ASP A 62 -26.30 -27.72 30.67
N PRO A 63 -25.83 -28.95 31.00
CA PRO A 63 -24.42 -29.22 31.32
C PRO A 63 -23.46 -28.98 30.13
N GLU A 64 -23.99 -28.91 28.91
CA GLU A 64 -23.27 -28.54 27.70
C GLU A 64 -22.93 -27.04 27.64
N LEU A 65 -23.57 -26.20 28.46
CA LEU A 65 -23.35 -24.76 28.48
C LEU A 65 -22.47 -24.37 29.67
N ASP A 66 -21.20 -24.09 29.41
CA ASP A 66 -20.32 -23.45 30.40
C ASP A 66 -20.36 -21.92 30.23
N LEU A 67 -21.06 -21.28 31.15
CA LEU A 67 -21.31 -19.84 31.14
C LEU A 67 -20.31 -19.03 31.99
N VAL A 68 -19.23 -19.63 32.52
CA VAL A 68 -18.27 -18.94 33.41
C VAL A 68 -17.68 -17.68 32.76
N LEU A 69 -17.47 -17.72 31.45
CA LEU A 69 -16.94 -16.59 30.67
C LEU A 69 -18.05 -15.82 29.92
N ALA A 70 -19.33 -16.19 30.07
CA ALA A 70 -20.39 -15.56 29.30
C ALA A 70 -20.52 -14.07 29.66
N GLY A 71 -20.57 -13.22 28.64
CA GLY A 71 -20.66 -11.77 28.78
C GLY A 71 -19.33 -11.05 29.04
N THR A 72 -18.21 -11.77 29.16
CA THR A 72 -16.89 -11.12 29.24
C THR A 72 -16.47 -10.62 27.86
N GLU A 73 -15.78 -9.48 27.84
CA GLU A 73 -15.14 -8.98 26.63
C GLU A 73 -14.02 -9.94 26.22
N ILE A 74 -14.02 -10.32 24.95
CA ILE A 74 -12.94 -11.07 24.34
C ILE A 74 -11.90 -10.03 23.92
N ASP A 75 -10.71 -10.11 24.50
CA ASP A 75 -9.58 -9.36 23.99
C ASP A 75 -9.29 -9.82 22.55
N SER A 76 -9.51 -8.92 21.59
CA SER A 76 -9.29 -9.22 20.19
C SER A 76 -7.83 -9.59 19.90
N ASP A 77 -6.90 -9.08 20.69
CA ASP A 77 -5.46 -9.30 20.53
C ASP A 77 -5.04 -10.69 21.05
N GLU A 78 -5.87 -11.33 21.87
CA GLU A 78 -5.65 -12.71 22.37
C GLU A 78 -6.34 -13.79 21.52
N THR A 79 -7.16 -13.39 20.53
CA THR A 79 -7.82 -14.35 19.62
C THR A 79 -7.04 -14.59 18.34
N ASN A 80 -6.59 -15.82 18.14
CA ASN A 80 -6.01 -16.24 16.87
C ASN A 80 -7.07 -16.99 16.03
N PRO A 81 -7.45 -16.52 14.83
CA PRO A 81 -8.46 -17.19 14.02
C PRO A 81 -7.95 -18.57 13.56
N ALA A 82 -8.74 -19.60 13.80
CA ALA A 82 -8.54 -20.93 13.21
C ALA A 82 -9.33 -21.03 11.90
N TRP A 83 -8.66 -21.45 10.83
CA TRP A 83 -9.28 -21.63 9.51
C TRP A 83 -9.55 -23.11 9.27
N PHE A 84 -10.66 -23.40 8.60
CA PHE A 84 -11.07 -24.76 8.26
C PHE A 84 -11.42 -24.82 6.77
N ASP A 85 -11.16 -25.96 6.14
CA ASP A 85 -11.65 -26.22 4.79
C ASP A 85 -13.15 -26.55 4.85
N ALA A 86 -13.97 -25.69 4.24
CA ALA A 86 -15.42 -25.85 4.22
C ALA A 86 -15.89 -27.13 3.50
N SER A 87 -15.03 -27.74 2.68
CA SER A 87 -15.32 -28.97 1.94
C SER A 87 -14.82 -30.25 2.62
N ALA A 88 -14.05 -30.14 3.71
CA ALA A 88 -13.51 -31.28 4.42
C ALA A 88 -14.59 -32.00 5.23
N ALA A 89 -14.62 -33.34 5.13
CA ALA A 89 -15.55 -34.18 5.91
C ALA A 89 -15.26 -34.13 7.41
N GLU A 90 -14.01 -33.89 7.80
CA GLU A 90 -13.58 -33.70 9.18
C GLU A 90 -12.88 -32.33 9.30
N PRO A 91 -13.36 -31.43 10.18
CA PRO A 91 -12.81 -30.09 10.32
C PRO A 91 -11.51 -30.12 11.14
N VAL A 92 -10.37 -30.08 10.44
CA VAL A 92 -9.04 -29.91 11.05
C VAL A 92 -8.56 -28.48 10.86
N PRO A 93 -8.03 -27.79 11.90
CA PRO A 93 -7.47 -26.46 11.76
C PRO A 93 -6.32 -26.43 10.75
N ILE A 94 -6.39 -25.50 9.80
CA ILE A 94 -5.34 -25.26 8.81
C ILE A 94 -4.23 -24.43 9.47
N GLY A 95 -3.03 -25.01 9.54
CA GLY A 95 -1.86 -24.39 10.16
C GLY A 95 -0.87 -23.75 9.19
N ASP A 96 -1.05 -23.93 7.89
CA ASP A 96 -0.13 -23.42 6.86
C ASP A 96 -0.91 -22.76 5.71
N PHE A 97 -0.43 -21.61 5.26
CA PHE A 97 -1.06 -20.80 4.23
C PHE A 97 -0.04 -20.42 3.17
N ALA A 98 -0.44 -20.57 1.90
CA ALA A 98 0.32 -20.06 0.78
C ALA A 98 -0.36 -18.80 0.23
N ASP A 99 0.33 -17.66 0.32
CA ASP A 99 -0.11 -16.44 -0.37
C ASP A 99 0.24 -16.54 -1.85
N ILE A 100 -0.77 -16.36 -2.71
CA ILE A 100 -0.63 -16.39 -4.16
C ILE A 100 -1.21 -15.13 -4.80
N ASP A 101 -0.51 -14.60 -5.80
CA ASP A 101 -1.00 -13.55 -6.67
C ASP A 101 -1.70 -14.17 -7.88
N ILE A 102 -2.95 -13.78 -8.11
CA ILE A 102 -3.72 -14.10 -9.33
C ILE A 102 -3.79 -12.85 -10.19
N VAL A 103 -3.29 -12.95 -11.43
CA VAL A 103 -3.28 -11.85 -12.40
C VAL A 103 -4.39 -12.07 -13.41
N TYR A 104 -5.32 -11.13 -13.48
CA TYR A 104 -6.40 -11.14 -14.46
C TYR A 104 -6.05 -10.33 -15.72
N GLY A 105 -6.56 -10.80 -16.86
CA GLY A 105 -6.55 -10.08 -18.12
C GLY A 105 -7.61 -8.98 -18.18
N PRO A 106 -7.59 -8.14 -19.23
CA PRO A 106 -8.58 -7.08 -19.43
C PRO A 106 -9.99 -7.60 -19.72
N ASP A 107 -10.10 -8.86 -20.14
CA ASP A 107 -11.34 -9.63 -20.32
C ASP A 107 -11.89 -10.22 -19.01
N GLY A 108 -11.13 -10.13 -17.91
CA GLY A 108 -11.47 -10.73 -16.62
C GLY A 108 -11.03 -12.19 -16.48
N GLU A 109 -10.36 -12.76 -17.49
CA GLU A 109 -9.85 -14.13 -17.44
C GLU A 109 -8.55 -14.23 -16.64
N GLU A 110 -8.34 -15.35 -15.94
CA GLU A 110 -7.10 -15.57 -15.18
C GLU A 110 -5.92 -15.78 -16.16
N LYS A 111 -4.93 -14.90 -16.09
CA LYS A 111 -3.74 -14.94 -16.94
C LYS A 111 -2.59 -15.70 -16.31
N THR A 112 -2.37 -15.54 -15.00
CA THR A 112 -1.22 -16.12 -14.31
C THR A 112 -1.50 -16.26 -12.82
N ARG A 113 -1.02 -17.37 -12.25
CA ARG A 113 -0.98 -17.63 -10.81
C ARG A 113 0.47 -17.81 -10.37
N ARG A 114 0.88 -17.14 -9.30
CA ARG A 114 2.26 -17.22 -8.78
C ARG A 114 2.31 -17.00 -7.27
N PRO A 115 3.38 -17.44 -6.57
CA PRO A 115 3.59 -17.09 -5.17
C PRO A 115 3.63 -15.57 -4.97
N HIS A 116 3.05 -15.10 -3.87
CA HIS A 116 3.04 -13.68 -3.54
C HIS A 116 4.47 -13.15 -3.38
N LEU A 117 4.78 -12.07 -4.10
CA LEU A 117 6.12 -11.50 -4.06
C LEU A 117 6.24 -10.50 -2.90
N ILE A 118 6.93 -10.91 -1.83
CA ILE A 118 7.30 -10.03 -0.73
C ILE A 118 8.38 -9.05 -1.21
N ARG A 119 8.10 -7.76 -1.06
CA ARG A 119 9.02 -6.68 -1.45
C ARG A 119 9.45 -5.87 -0.23
N ARG A 120 10.74 -5.54 -0.21
CA ARG A 120 11.36 -4.66 0.79
C ARG A 120 11.43 -3.22 0.30
N PRO A 121 11.37 -2.22 1.20
CA PRO A 121 11.64 -0.83 0.84
C PRO A 121 13.00 -0.67 0.18
N ASN A 122 13.12 0.23 -0.79
CA ASN A 122 14.38 0.39 -1.54
C ASN A 122 14.74 1.85 -1.85
N LEU A 123 14.31 2.78 -1.00
CA LEU A 123 14.49 4.23 -1.21
C LEU A 123 15.80 4.78 -0.66
N ASP A 124 16.33 4.19 0.41
CA ASP A 124 17.55 4.60 1.12
C ASP A 124 18.46 3.39 1.36
N GLU A 125 18.75 2.68 0.27
CA GLU A 125 19.60 1.50 0.25
C GLU A 125 21.05 1.86 -0.14
N LEU A 126 21.95 0.87 -0.16
CA LEU A 126 23.35 1.06 -0.59
C LEU A 126 23.48 1.75 -1.96
N HIS A 127 22.57 1.43 -2.88
CA HIS A 127 22.52 2.07 -4.20
C HIS A 127 21.46 3.16 -4.19
N PRO A 128 21.82 4.43 -4.48
CA PRO A 128 20.85 5.50 -4.53
C PRO A 128 19.85 5.27 -5.66
N VAL A 129 18.66 5.84 -5.49
CA VAL A 129 17.67 6.00 -6.55
C VAL A 129 18.26 6.91 -7.62
N LYS A 130 18.20 6.47 -8.88
CA LYS A 130 18.80 7.19 -10.00
C LYS A 130 17.74 7.85 -10.85
N LEU A 131 18.08 9.04 -11.36
CA LEU A 131 17.33 9.68 -12.42
C LEU A 131 17.53 8.92 -13.74
N GLY A 132 16.46 8.37 -14.28
CA GLY A 132 16.45 7.60 -15.51
C GLY A 132 16.00 8.42 -16.73
N LYS A 133 15.35 7.74 -17.68
CA LYS A 133 14.85 8.34 -18.91
C LYS A 133 13.83 9.46 -18.59
N ARG A 134 13.85 10.52 -19.39
CA ARG A 134 12.85 11.58 -19.38
C ARG A 134 11.76 11.33 -20.41
N MET A 135 10.57 11.84 -20.13
CA MET A 135 9.45 11.81 -21.06
C MET A 135 8.63 13.09 -20.95
N PRO A 136 7.94 13.51 -22.01
CA PRO A 136 7.03 14.66 -21.96
C PRO A 136 6.00 14.50 -20.85
N MET A 137 5.77 15.58 -20.10
CA MET A 137 4.80 15.60 -19.01
C MET A 137 3.41 15.19 -19.47
N ALA A 138 2.96 15.69 -20.62
CA ALA A 138 1.65 15.37 -21.18
C ALA A 138 1.49 13.86 -21.46
N GLU A 139 2.54 13.20 -21.95
CA GLU A 139 2.55 11.76 -22.19
C GLU A 139 2.47 10.98 -20.86
N ALA A 140 3.23 11.40 -19.84
CA ALA A 140 3.19 10.75 -18.54
C ALA A 140 1.82 10.89 -17.84
N LEU A 141 1.24 12.09 -17.88
CA LEU A 141 -0.03 12.39 -17.22
C LEU A 141 -1.24 11.73 -17.89
N THR A 142 -1.14 11.37 -19.18
CA THR A 142 -2.20 10.68 -19.92
C THR A 142 -1.98 9.18 -20.05
N GLY A 143 -0.74 8.71 -19.92
CA GLY A 143 -0.37 7.31 -20.05
C GLY A 143 -0.41 6.50 -18.74
N PHE A 144 -0.49 7.13 -17.57
CA PHE A 144 -0.39 6.42 -16.28
C PHE A 144 -1.47 6.85 -15.28
N ALA A 145 -1.93 5.90 -14.46
CA ALA A 145 -2.83 6.17 -13.34
C ALA A 145 -2.02 6.37 -12.06
N PHE A 146 -1.94 7.61 -11.57
CA PHE A 146 -1.16 7.94 -10.37
C PHE A 146 -1.97 7.68 -9.10
N LYS A 147 -1.44 6.84 -8.20
CA LYS A 147 -2.10 6.47 -6.94
C LYS A 147 -1.62 7.28 -5.75
N GLN A 148 -0.39 7.77 -5.81
CA GLN A 148 0.23 8.49 -4.70
C GLN A 148 1.17 9.56 -5.22
N MET A 149 1.20 10.68 -4.50
CA MET A 149 2.06 11.82 -4.77
C MET A 149 2.77 12.21 -3.48
N LEU A 150 4.08 12.39 -3.55
CA LEU A 150 4.94 12.74 -2.42
C LEU A 150 5.83 13.93 -2.78
N GLN A 151 6.12 14.82 -1.84
CA GLN A 151 7.06 15.92 -2.03
C GLN A 151 8.46 15.48 -1.60
N LEU A 152 9.46 15.72 -2.44
CA LEU A 152 10.86 15.68 -2.05
C LEU A 152 11.23 17.03 -1.40
N ALA A 153 11.79 16.97 -0.20
CA ALA A 153 12.25 18.15 0.53
C ALA A 153 13.73 18.04 0.85
N HIS A 154 14.40 19.18 0.73
CA HIS A 154 15.78 19.38 1.11
C HIS A 154 15.93 19.28 2.63
N THR A 155 17.10 18.82 3.06
CA THR A 155 17.48 18.75 4.48
C THR A 155 18.49 19.83 4.86
N ASP A 156 19.14 20.44 3.87
CA ASP A 156 20.17 21.48 4.02
C ASP A 156 20.21 22.41 2.80
N GLY A 157 21.08 23.42 2.83
CA GLY A 157 21.21 24.39 1.74
C GLY A 157 21.74 23.82 0.42
N LEU A 158 22.60 22.79 0.47
CA LEU A 158 23.18 22.19 -0.74
C LEU A 158 22.13 21.33 -1.47
N SER A 159 21.37 20.54 -0.73
CA SER A 159 20.22 19.79 -1.24
C SER A 159 19.10 20.71 -1.71
N PHE A 160 18.94 21.90 -1.13
CA PHE A 160 18.02 22.92 -1.63
C PHE A 160 18.37 23.33 -3.06
N GLU A 161 19.60 23.76 -3.30
CA GLU A 161 20.04 24.18 -4.64
C GLU A 161 19.95 23.03 -5.64
N PHE A 162 20.38 21.84 -5.24
CA PHE A 162 20.27 20.64 -6.07
C PHE A 162 18.83 20.35 -6.52
N LEU A 163 17.86 20.36 -5.58
CA LEU A 163 16.46 20.08 -5.91
C LEU A 163 15.80 21.22 -6.70
N ARG A 164 16.14 22.47 -6.40
CA ARG A 164 15.65 23.63 -7.15
C ARG A 164 16.13 23.60 -8.59
N ASP A 165 17.42 23.36 -8.81
CA ASP A 165 18.01 23.28 -10.15
C ASP A 165 17.38 22.13 -10.96
N LEU A 166 17.17 20.98 -10.32
CA LEU A 166 16.49 19.83 -10.93
C LEU A 166 15.02 20.12 -11.28
N ALA A 167 14.30 20.79 -10.38
CA ALA A 167 12.91 21.19 -10.61
C ALA A 167 12.79 22.17 -11.78
N ALA A 168 13.68 23.18 -11.83
CA ALA A 168 13.71 24.16 -12.92
C ALA A 168 14.00 23.52 -14.27
N ASP A 169 14.96 22.58 -14.33
CA ASP A 169 15.32 21.87 -15.55
C ASP A 169 14.17 21.00 -16.09
N LEU A 170 13.41 20.34 -15.21
CA LEU A 170 12.21 19.58 -15.60
C LEU A 170 11.08 20.50 -16.07
N ALA A 171 10.83 21.58 -15.34
CA ALA A 171 9.79 22.57 -15.67
C ALA A 171 10.04 23.22 -17.03
N GLN A 172 11.28 23.68 -17.28
CA GLN A 172 11.66 24.35 -18.52
C GLN A 172 11.47 23.45 -19.75
N LYS A 173 11.74 22.14 -19.60
CA LYS A 173 11.61 21.15 -20.68
C LYS A 173 10.21 20.57 -20.79
N GLN A 174 9.31 20.86 -19.85
CA GLN A 174 7.99 20.25 -19.73
C GLN A 174 8.06 18.72 -19.72
N GLU A 175 9.05 18.19 -18.99
CA GLU A 175 9.33 16.76 -18.90
C GLU A 175 9.19 16.27 -17.46
N VAL A 176 8.92 14.98 -17.31
CA VAL A 176 9.12 14.25 -16.06
C VAL A 176 10.26 13.27 -16.23
N ALA A 177 10.98 12.99 -15.14
CA ALA A 177 12.05 12.01 -15.14
C ALA A 177 11.64 10.73 -14.42
N LEU A 178 11.91 9.57 -15.01
CA LEU A 178 11.67 8.30 -14.32
C LEU A 178 12.70 8.12 -13.21
N LEU A 179 12.28 7.60 -12.07
CA LEU A 179 13.17 7.17 -11.00
C LEU A 179 13.22 5.65 -10.92
N GLY A 180 14.41 5.11 -10.75
CA GLY A 180 14.62 3.69 -10.55
C GLY A 180 15.62 3.39 -9.44
N ALA A 181 15.34 2.35 -8.68
CA ALA A 181 16.20 1.85 -7.62
C ALA A 181 17.18 0.78 -8.12
N GLY A 182 18.08 0.38 -7.23
CA GLY A 182 19.04 -0.70 -7.43
C GLY A 182 20.28 -0.31 -8.24
N PRO A 183 21.22 -1.25 -8.43
CA PRO A 183 22.55 -0.95 -9.01
C PRO A 183 22.47 -0.27 -10.39
N LYS A 184 21.54 -0.74 -11.22
CA LYS A 184 21.30 -0.25 -12.58
C LYS A 184 20.27 0.88 -12.67
N GLY A 185 19.62 1.26 -11.56
CA GLY A 185 18.60 2.32 -11.56
C GLY A 185 17.36 2.00 -12.40
N ASN A 186 16.98 0.72 -12.50
CA ASN A 186 15.88 0.26 -13.34
C ASN A 186 14.83 -0.57 -12.57
N LEU A 187 15.01 -0.74 -11.26
CA LEU A 187 14.03 -1.40 -10.42
C LEU A 187 12.93 -0.42 -9.99
N PRO A 188 11.69 -0.88 -9.82
CA PRO A 188 10.61 -0.05 -9.30
C PRO A 188 10.88 0.40 -7.86
N LEU A 189 10.23 1.48 -7.43
CA LEU A 189 10.32 1.96 -6.06
C LEU A 189 9.31 1.24 -5.16
N VAL A 190 9.77 0.80 -4.00
CA VAL A 190 8.96 0.18 -2.95
C VAL A 190 9.11 1.05 -1.71
N LEU A 191 7.98 1.58 -1.23
CA LEU A 191 7.96 2.56 -0.13
C LEU A 191 8.08 1.91 1.26
N ARG A 192 7.47 0.74 1.44
CA ARG A 192 7.31 0.07 2.74
C ARG A 192 7.39 -1.44 2.58
N GLU A 193 7.59 -2.15 3.69
CA GLU A 193 7.58 -3.62 3.72
C GLU A 193 6.23 -4.14 3.19
N HIS A 194 6.26 -5.20 2.37
CA HIS A 194 5.09 -5.74 1.67
C HIS A 194 4.35 -4.69 0.82
N GLY A 195 5.06 -3.63 0.42
CA GLY A 195 4.48 -2.54 -0.35
C GLY A 195 4.35 -2.85 -1.84
N THR A 196 3.48 -2.09 -2.50
CA THR A 196 3.36 -2.07 -3.96
C THR A 196 4.67 -1.57 -4.59
N ALA A 197 5.08 -2.22 -5.68
CA ALA A 197 6.14 -1.74 -6.55
C ALA A 197 5.59 -0.67 -7.50
N TYR A 198 6.11 0.55 -7.39
CA TYR A 198 5.68 1.68 -8.20
C TYR A 198 6.72 2.02 -9.27
N ARG A 199 6.22 2.35 -10.45
CA ARG A 199 6.93 3.19 -11.40
C ARG A 199 6.82 4.63 -10.92
N ALA A 200 7.97 5.28 -10.77
CA ALA A 200 8.08 6.57 -10.14
C ALA A 200 8.51 7.63 -11.14
N PHE A 201 7.84 8.78 -11.09
CA PHE A 201 8.07 9.90 -11.99
C PHE A 201 8.32 11.14 -11.15
N LEU A 202 9.39 11.84 -11.47
CA LEU A 202 9.78 13.08 -10.83
C LEU A 202 9.26 14.24 -11.67
N TYR A 203 8.39 15.02 -11.05
CA TYR A 203 7.82 16.25 -11.58
C TYR A 203 8.43 17.43 -10.85
N GLY A 204 8.68 18.53 -11.56
CA GLY A 204 9.31 19.72 -11.01
C GLY A 204 8.65 21.01 -11.47
N GLU A 205 8.51 21.94 -10.55
CA GLU A 205 8.13 23.34 -10.78
C GLU A 205 9.02 24.27 -9.94
N VAL A 206 9.21 25.49 -10.41
CA VAL A 206 9.86 26.58 -9.67
C VAL A 206 9.05 27.84 -9.89
N ASP A 207 8.85 28.62 -8.83
CA ASP A 207 8.14 29.89 -8.90
C ASP A 207 9.10 31.09 -9.08
N ASP A 208 8.52 32.28 -9.29
CA ASP A 208 9.27 33.52 -9.50
C ASP A 208 10.13 33.92 -8.28
N ALA A 209 9.81 33.42 -7.09
CA ALA A 209 10.57 33.64 -5.86
C ALA A 209 11.72 32.62 -5.68
N GLY A 210 11.90 31.68 -6.62
CA GLY A 210 12.92 30.64 -6.56
C GLY A 210 12.59 29.50 -5.60
N ARG A 211 11.35 29.39 -5.13
CA ARG A 211 10.87 28.23 -4.38
C ARG A 211 10.59 27.11 -5.36
N TYR A 212 10.95 25.88 -5.00
CA TYR A 212 10.72 24.72 -5.84
C TYR A 212 9.61 23.84 -5.28
N GLN A 213 8.95 23.13 -6.19
CA GLN A 213 8.10 22.00 -5.90
C GLN A 213 8.62 20.81 -6.70
N LEU A 214 8.91 19.70 -6.03
CA LEU A 214 9.46 18.51 -6.66
C LEU A 214 8.66 17.31 -6.16
N LEU A 215 7.78 16.81 -7.03
CA LEU A 215 6.80 15.80 -6.71
C LEU A 215 7.21 14.45 -7.29
N LEU A 216 7.18 13.43 -6.44
CA LEU A 216 7.27 12.04 -6.81
C LEU A 216 5.87 11.51 -7.05
N LEU A 217 5.55 11.29 -8.32
CA LEU A 217 4.30 10.69 -8.78
C LEU A 217 4.51 9.18 -8.89
N LEU A 218 3.67 8.40 -8.21
CA LEU A 218 3.77 6.94 -8.13
C LEU A 218 2.60 6.28 -8.85
N SER A 219 2.92 5.40 -9.80
CA SER A 219 1.94 4.62 -10.55
C SER A 219 2.34 3.15 -10.60
N ASP A 220 1.37 2.26 -10.50
CA ASP A 220 1.51 0.82 -10.73
C ASP A 220 0.65 0.36 -11.92
N GLN A 221 0.09 1.30 -12.68
CA GLN A 221 -0.86 1.04 -13.76
C GLN A 221 -0.61 1.98 -14.94
N GLU A 222 -0.41 1.39 -16.11
CA GLU A 222 -0.34 2.08 -17.39
C GLU A 222 -1.72 2.04 -18.06
N LEU A 223 -2.19 3.19 -18.52
CA LEU A 223 -3.44 3.36 -19.23
C LEU A 223 -3.24 2.95 -20.70
N LYS A 224 -4.11 2.08 -21.18
CA LYS A 224 -4.18 1.69 -22.58
C LYS A 224 -5.47 2.19 -23.18
N LEU A 225 -5.41 2.69 -24.42
CA LEU A 225 -6.62 2.99 -25.16
C LEU A 225 -7.40 1.69 -25.39
N PRO A 226 -8.74 1.72 -25.31
CA PRO A 226 -9.55 0.58 -25.66
C PRO A 226 -9.28 0.19 -27.12
N ALA A 227 -9.35 -1.11 -27.42
CA ALA A 227 -9.30 -1.56 -28.82
C ALA A 227 -10.40 -0.85 -29.61
N ALA A 228 -10.06 -0.38 -30.83
CA ALA A 228 -11.07 0.22 -31.70
C ALA A 228 -12.20 -0.78 -31.89
N LYS A 229 -13.43 -0.35 -31.60
CA LYS A 229 -14.61 -1.16 -31.85
C LYS A 229 -14.68 -1.39 -33.36
N GLU A 230 -14.55 -2.63 -33.82
CA GLU A 230 -14.83 -2.96 -35.22
C GLU A 230 -16.25 -2.49 -35.53
N ALA A 231 -16.36 -1.61 -36.53
CA ALA A 231 -17.61 -0.96 -36.91
C ALA A 231 -18.50 -1.89 -37.74
#